data_AF-D2H2G5-F1
#
_entry.id   AF-D2H2G5-F1
#
_cell.length_a   1.000
_cell.length_b   1.000
_cell.length_c   1.000
_cell.angle_alpha   90.00
_cell.angle_beta   90.00
_cell.angle_gamma   90.00
#
_symmetry.space_group_name_H-M   'P 1'
#
loop_
_entity.id
_entity.type
_entity.pdbx_description
1 polymer ?
#
loop_
_entity_poly.entity_id
_entity_poly.type
_entity_poly.pdbx_seq_one_letter_code
_entity_poly.pdbx_strand_id
1 'polypeptide(L)'
;LQLRPVEPLPSQCCGSGCSPCVFDLYHRELARWEAARASKDRSLLSGQESQSCPSQLSPETFLAFRISAMDRLTEDTYRVRFALPRNCQLGLRPGQHLILRYTQ
;
A
#
# COMPACT_ATOMS: atom_id res chain seq x y z
N LEU A 1 -5.56 -16.62 -20.89
CA LEU A 1 -4.64 -16.10 -19.85
C LEU A 1 -4.41 -14.60 -20.08
N GLN A 2 -5.35 -13.76 -19.65
CA GLN A 2 -5.19 -12.31 -19.64
C GLN A 2 -4.61 -11.91 -18.28
N LEU A 3 -3.28 -11.94 -18.15
CA LEU A 3 -2.57 -11.54 -16.91
C LEU A 3 -1.70 -10.29 -17.13
N ARG A 4 -1.86 -9.60 -18.27
CA ARG A 4 -1.13 -8.36 -18.50
C ARG A 4 -1.67 -7.30 -17.54
N PRO A 5 -0.81 -6.62 -16.77
CA PRO A 5 -1.25 -5.50 -15.94
C PRO A 5 -1.94 -4.43 -16.80
N VAL A 6 -2.96 -3.81 -16.24
CA VAL A 6 -3.66 -2.69 -16.89
C VAL A 6 -2.97 -1.40 -16.45
N GLU A 7 -2.65 -0.56 -17.41
CA GLU A 7 -2.03 0.74 -17.12
C GLU A 7 -2.99 1.61 -16.29
N PRO A 8 -2.52 2.19 -15.17
CA PRO A 8 -3.36 3.01 -14.33
C PRO A 8 -3.69 4.35 -15.00
N LEU A 9 -4.89 4.87 -14.73
CA LEU A 9 -5.29 6.19 -15.19
C LEU A 9 -4.57 7.28 -14.40
N PRO A 10 -4.31 8.47 -14.98
CA PRO A 10 -3.74 9.60 -14.24
C PRO A 10 -4.53 9.97 -12.98
N SER A 11 -5.86 9.80 -13.00
CA SER A 11 -6.75 10.03 -11.86
C SER A 11 -6.57 9.04 -10.70
N GLN A 12 -5.91 7.91 -10.93
CA GLN A 12 -5.56 6.96 -9.88
C GLN A 12 -4.26 7.34 -9.15
N CYS A 13 -3.53 8.34 -9.64
CA CYS A 13 -2.37 8.90 -8.96
C CYS A 13 -2.80 9.94 -7.91
N CYS A 14 -2.21 9.85 -6.71
CA CYS A 14 -2.41 10.80 -5.60
C CYS A 14 -1.97 12.24 -5.95
N GLY A 15 -1.07 12.42 -6.92
CA GLY A 15 -0.44 13.71 -7.24
C GLY A 15 0.50 14.26 -6.16
N SER A 16 0.71 13.53 -5.05
CA SER A 16 1.43 14.01 -3.87
C SER A 16 2.91 13.60 -3.82
N GLY A 17 3.48 13.11 -4.94
CA GLY A 17 4.87 12.64 -4.97
C GLY A 17 5.12 11.33 -4.21
N CYS A 18 4.08 10.50 -4.07
CA CYS A 18 4.14 9.20 -3.40
C CYS A 18 5.21 8.26 -4.03
N SER A 19 5.99 7.52 -3.23
CA SER A 19 6.93 6.48 -3.71
C SER A 19 6.82 5.20 -2.87
N PRO A 20 6.51 4.03 -3.46
CA PRO A 20 6.21 3.82 -4.88
C PRO A 20 4.87 4.46 -5.29
N CYS A 21 4.84 5.01 -6.49
CA CYS A 21 3.67 5.53 -7.17
C CYS A 21 2.87 4.38 -7.83
N VAL A 22 1.58 4.58 -8.12
CA VAL A 22 0.75 3.60 -8.85
C VAL A 22 1.37 3.17 -10.19
N PHE A 23 2.03 4.10 -10.89
CA PHE A 23 2.76 3.80 -12.11
C PHE A 23 4.00 2.94 -11.84
N ASP A 24 4.70 3.14 -10.73
CA ASP A 24 5.87 2.31 -10.36
C ASP A 24 5.43 0.85 -10.12
N LEU A 25 4.30 0.67 -9.44
CA LEU A 25 3.70 -0.65 -9.23
C LEU A 25 3.35 -1.32 -10.56
N TYR A 26 2.69 -0.59 -11.46
CA TYR A 26 2.36 -1.08 -12.79
C TYR A 26 3.59 -1.51 -13.59
N HIS A 27 4.63 -0.68 -13.67
CA HIS A 27 5.85 -1.01 -14.42
C HIS A 27 6.56 -2.24 -13.84
N ARG A 28 6.58 -2.38 -12.51
CA ARG A 28 7.13 -3.55 -11.83
C ARG A 28 6.36 -4.82 -12.16
N GLU A 29 5.03 -4.77 -12.16
CA GLU A 29 4.18 -5.90 -12.53
C GLU A 29 4.30 -6.23 -14.02
N LEU A 30 4.40 -5.22 -14.88
CA LEU A 30 4.57 -5.39 -16.33
C LEU A 30 5.88 -6.12 -16.63
N ALA A 31 6.98 -5.71 -15.99
CA ALA A 31 8.27 -6.37 -16.12
C ALA A 31 8.22 -7.85 -15.68
N ARG A 32 7.54 -8.16 -14.57
CA ARG A 32 7.33 -9.56 -14.13
C ARG A 32 6.53 -10.36 -15.15
N TRP A 33 5.50 -9.76 -15.72
CA TRP A 33 4.68 -10.40 -16.74
C TRP A 33 5.45 -10.66 -18.04
N GLU A 34 6.26 -9.71 -18.49
CA GLU A 34 7.11 -9.87 -19.67
C GLU A 34 8.16 -10.97 -19.45
N ALA A 35 8.78 -11.03 -18.27
CA ALA A 35 9.72 -12.08 -17.90
C ALA A 35 9.05 -13.47 -17.83
N ALA A 36 7.86 -13.57 -17.24
CA ALA A 36 7.06 -14.80 -17.20
C ALA A 36 6.68 -15.28 -18.62
N ARG A 37 6.35 -14.35 -19.51
CA ARG A 37 6.06 -14.68 -20.91
C ARG A 37 7.28 -15.15 -21.69
N ALA A 38 8.42 -14.50 -21.50
CA ALA A 38 9.67 -14.88 -22.17
C ALA A 38 10.16 -16.27 -21.74
N SER A 39 10.07 -16.57 -20.44
CA SER A 39 10.50 -17.86 -19.85
C SER A 39 9.46 -18.98 -19.96
N LYS A 40 8.19 -18.67 -20.29
CA LYS A 40 7.02 -19.56 -20.13
C LYS A 40 6.81 -20.07 -18.70
N ASP A 41 7.47 -19.45 -17.72
CA ASP A 41 7.34 -19.80 -16.31
C ASP A 41 6.26 -18.93 -15.66
N ARG A 42 5.16 -19.59 -15.25
CA ARG A 42 4.04 -18.93 -14.58
C ARG A 42 4.32 -18.63 -13.11
N SER A 43 5.34 -19.24 -12.50
CA SER A 43 5.70 -19.03 -11.10
C SER A 43 6.15 -17.58 -10.84
N LEU A 44 6.69 -16.91 -11.85
CA LEU A 44 7.10 -15.50 -11.78
C LEU A 44 5.93 -14.52 -11.61
N LEU A 45 4.68 -14.98 -11.81
CA LEU A 45 3.46 -14.18 -11.65
C LEU A 45 2.88 -14.25 -10.23
N SER A 46 3.26 -15.23 -9.40
CA SER A 46 2.85 -15.23 -7.99
C SER A 46 3.75 -14.28 -7.22
N GLY A 47 3.26 -13.07 -6.93
CA GLY A 47 3.93 -12.18 -5.99
C GLY A 47 4.15 -12.89 -4.66
N GLN A 48 5.29 -12.66 -4.00
CA GLN A 48 5.50 -13.12 -2.63
C GLN A 48 4.47 -12.44 -1.71
N GLU A 49 3.32 -13.07 -1.51
CA GLU A 49 2.54 -12.89 -0.31
C GLU A 49 3.27 -13.65 0.80
N SER A 50 4.28 -13.00 1.36
CA SER A 50 4.85 -13.42 2.63
C SER A 50 3.72 -13.35 3.64
N GLN A 51 3.22 -14.51 4.06
CA GLN A 51 2.40 -14.67 5.24
C GLN A 51 3.07 -13.89 6.38
N SER A 52 2.50 -12.76 6.73
CA SER A 52 2.89 -12.01 7.89
C SER A 52 1.65 -11.36 8.48
N CYS A 53 1.72 -11.11 9.78
CA CYS A 53 0.65 -10.61 10.62
C CYS A 53 -0.24 -9.59 9.89
N PRO A 54 -1.56 -9.55 10.16
CA PRO A 54 -2.51 -8.59 9.57
C PRO A 54 -2.22 -7.10 9.88
N SER A 55 -1.05 -6.82 10.45
CA SER A 55 -0.53 -5.53 10.88
C SER A 55 0.73 -5.09 10.14
N GLN A 56 1.29 -5.93 9.25
CA GLN A 56 2.42 -5.50 8.42
C GLN A 56 1.92 -4.54 7.33
N LEU A 57 2.18 -3.25 7.53
CA LEU A 57 1.96 -2.24 6.51
C LEU A 57 2.72 -2.63 5.23
N SER A 58 2.03 -2.58 4.10
CA SER A 58 2.67 -2.68 2.80
C SER A 58 2.53 -1.34 2.06
N PRO A 59 3.47 -0.99 1.18
CA PRO A 59 3.31 0.15 0.30
C PRO A 59 2.18 -0.02 -0.73
N GLU A 60 1.74 -1.26 -0.98
CA GLU A 60 0.82 -1.58 -2.07
C GLU A 60 -0.64 -1.75 -1.65
N THR A 61 -0.91 -1.98 -0.36
CA THR A 61 -2.27 -2.29 0.13
C THR A 61 -2.66 -1.43 1.32
N PHE A 62 -3.87 -0.88 1.27
CA PHE A 62 -4.47 -0.22 2.42
C PHE A 62 -4.92 -1.26 3.46
N LEU A 63 -4.58 -1.01 4.73
CA LEU A 63 -5.09 -1.77 5.86
C LEU A 63 -6.10 -0.93 6.64
N ALA A 64 -7.20 -1.57 7.04
CA ALA A 64 -8.26 -0.91 7.80
C ALA A 64 -7.87 -0.83 9.29
N PHE A 65 -8.02 0.36 9.88
CA PHE A 65 -7.81 0.60 11.31
C PHE A 65 -9.02 1.28 11.92
N ARG A 66 -9.29 0.96 13.19
CA ARG A 66 -10.31 1.66 13.98
C ARG A 66 -9.67 2.87 14.67
N ILE A 67 -10.32 4.02 14.55
CA ILE A 67 -9.96 5.21 15.34
C ILE A 67 -10.38 4.95 16.79
N SER A 68 -9.43 5.00 17.72
CA SER A 68 -9.68 4.81 19.15
C SER A 68 -9.95 6.12 19.88
N ALA A 69 -9.40 7.23 19.38
CA ALA A 69 -9.61 8.56 19.94
C ALA A 69 -9.24 9.65 18.93
N MET A 70 -9.84 10.82 19.09
CA MET A 70 -9.53 12.03 18.33
C MET A 70 -9.57 13.22 19.29
N ASP A 71 -8.43 13.89 19.44
CA ASP A 71 -8.27 15.03 20.34
C ASP A 71 -7.97 16.28 19.51
N ARG A 72 -8.70 17.39 19.69
CA ARG A 72 -8.37 18.69 19.08
C ARG A 72 -7.26 19.37 19.90
N LEU A 73 -6.14 19.69 19.27
CA LEU A 73 -4.98 20.31 19.94
C LEU A 73 -4.95 21.83 19.78
N THR A 74 -5.35 22.33 18.60
CA THR A 74 -5.45 23.76 18.28
C THR A 74 -6.73 24.01 17.48
N GLU A 75 -6.92 25.22 16.96
CA GLU A 75 -8.06 25.53 16.09
C GLU A 75 -8.13 24.59 14.86
N ASP A 76 -6.99 24.27 14.26
CA ASP A 76 -6.85 23.56 12.99
C ASP A 76 -6.10 22.21 13.09
N THR A 77 -5.58 21.86 14.27
CA THR A 77 -4.78 20.64 14.47
C THR A 77 -5.50 19.61 15.32
N TYR A 78 -5.57 18.38 14.81
CA TYR A 78 -6.18 17.23 15.48
C TYR A 78 -5.16 16.10 15.65
N ARG A 79 -5.16 15.46 16.83
CA ARG A 79 -4.42 14.24 17.11
C ARG A 79 -5.36 13.05 17.04
N VAL A 80 -5.15 12.18 16.06
CA VAL A 80 -5.92 10.94 15.88
C VAL A 80 -5.11 9.76 16.38
N ARG A 81 -5.74 8.89 17.17
CA ARG A 81 -5.15 7.63 17.65
C ARG A 81 -5.89 6.45 17.03
N PHE A 82 -5.13 5.49 16.51
CA PHE A 82 -5.64 4.27 15.88
C PHE A 82 -5.36 3.06 16.78
N ALA A 83 -6.33 2.15 16.89
CA ALA A 83 -6.15 0.90 17.59
C ALA A 83 -5.42 -0.10 16.68
N LEU A 84 -4.27 -0.58 17.12
CA LEU A 84 -3.60 -1.72 16.51
C LEU A 84 -4.15 -3.03 17.09
N PRO A 85 -4.23 -4.12 16.31
CA PRO A 85 -4.47 -5.47 16.85
C PRO A 85 -3.43 -5.82 17.92
N ARG A 86 -3.79 -6.67 18.90
CA ARG A 86 -2.89 -7.01 20.02
C ARG A 86 -1.56 -7.60 19.50
N ASN A 87 -0.45 -7.22 20.14
CA ASN A 87 0.93 -7.62 19.80
C ASN A 87 1.47 -7.13 18.44
N CYS A 88 0.91 -6.05 17.88
CA CYS A 88 1.34 -5.52 16.60
C CYS A 88 2.04 -4.16 16.75
N GLN A 89 3.08 -3.94 15.95
CA GLN A 89 3.75 -2.65 15.79
C GLN A 89 3.78 -2.29 14.30
N LEU A 90 3.65 -0.99 13.97
CA LEU A 90 3.67 -0.52 12.57
C LEU A 90 5.08 -0.54 11.96
N GLY A 91 6.13 -0.67 12.78
CA GLY A 91 7.52 -0.75 12.30
C GLY A 91 8.05 0.52 11.59
N LEU A 92 7.40 1.67 11.80
CA LEU A 92 7.80 2.93 11.18
C LEU A 92 9.05 3.52 11.84
N ARG A 93 9.97 4.01 11.01
CA ARG A 93 11.12 4.82 11.43
C ARG A 93 10.74 6.30 11.46
N PRO A 94 11.41 7.12 12.30
CA PRO A 94 11.26 8.57 12.25
C PRO A 94 11.42 9.11 10.82
N GLY A 95 10.53 10.02 10.42
CA GLY A 95 10.47 10.60 9.07
C GLY A 95 9.61 9.82 8.07
N GLN A 96 9.16 8.60 8.40
CA GLN A 96 8.17 7.89 7.58
C GLN A 96 6.76 8.41 7.88
N HIS A 97 5.91 8.39 6.86
CA HIS A 97 4.51 8.81 6.93
C HIS A 97 3.61 7.73 6.35
N LEU A 98 2.32 7.81 6.69
CA LEU A 98 1.28 6.92 6.18
C LEU A 98 0.35 7.68 5.26
N ILE A 99 -0.13 7.00 4.22
CA ILE A 99 -1.24 7.50 3.40
C ILE A 99 -2.54 6.96 3.99
N LEU A 100 -3.41 7.87 4.39
CA LEU A 100 -4.73 7.54 4.92
C LEU A 100 -5.78 7.73 3.82
N ARG A 101 -6.67 6.75 3.70
CA ARG A 101 -7.86 6.86 2.85
C ARG A 101 -9.09 6.71 3.72
N TYR A 102 -9.95 7.73 3.72
CA TYR A 102 -11.26 7.64 4.34
C TYR A 102 -12.19 6.84 3.43
N THR A 103 -12.84 5.83 3.98
CA THR A 103 -13.89 5.07 3.32
C THR A 103 -15.17 5.28 4.12
N GLN A 104 -16.21 5.80 3.49
CA GLN A 104 -17.53 6.05 4.09
C GLN A 104 -18.35 4.76 4.19
#